data_AF-A0A1D9P0A8-F1
#
_entry.id   AF-A0A1D9P0A8-F1
#
_cell.length_a   1.000
_cell.length_b   1.000
_cell.length_c   1.000
_cell.angle_alpha   90.00
_cell.angle_beta   90.00
_cell.angle_gamma   90.00
#
_symmetry.space_group_name_H-M   'P 1'
#
loop_
_entity.id
_entity.type
_entity.pdbx_description
1 polymer ?
#
loop_
_entity_poly.entity_id
_entity_poly.type
_entity_poly.pdbx_seq_one_letter_code
_entity_poly.pdbx_strand_id
1 'polypeptide(L)'
;MNKIELLSDYPYLYETHMHTSEGSKCGMCPAEEMVRAYKEAGYAGVMVTDHNWGGNTAVDRNLPWEEWLDKFFMGYHNAKAEGDRIGLPVFLGYEATQGCGHDFLIYGFTIDWMKKHPELREAGIPEQYELIHSVGGMVINAHPYREADYIDEVLTFEQYADGIEMFNAGHLPHREGAADHSIWNEKAVKLANDNNLPGTAGSDQHSTSLFGGGTAFRTPLRSIEDYMNRIKNHEDYVLTDGRHWYDNRGHMIK
;
A
#
# COMPACT_ATOMS: atom_id res chain seq x y z
N MET A 1 20.15 5.80 8.93
CA MET A 1 18.79 6.20 8.52
C MET A 1 18.41 7.45 9.28
N ASN A 2 17.86 8.46 8.60
CA ASN A 2 17.27 9.61 9.31
C ASN A 2 15.93 9.15 9.88
N LYS A 3 15.72 9.31 11.18
CA LYS A 3 14.43 9.06 11.81
C LYS A 3 13.39 10.01 11.23
N ILE A 4 12.17 9.51 11.00
CA ILE A 4 11.06 10.35 10.55
C ILE A 4 10.65 11.26 11.71
N GLU A 5 10.50 12.55 11.42
CA GLU A 5 9.99 13.50 12.39
C GLU A 5 8.46 13.38 12.47
N LEU A 6 7.99 12.62 13.45
CA LEU A 6 6.57 12.39 13.70
C LEU A 6 5.88 13.64 14.26
N LEU A 7 4.60 13.82 13.92
CA LEU A 7 3.74 14.80 14.58
C LEU A 7 3.40 14.33 16.00
N SER A 8 3.49 15.23 16.99
CA SER A 8 3.19 14.92 18.38
C SER A 8 1.77 14.38 18.59
N ASP A 9 0.83 14.91 17.80
CA ASP A 9 -0.60 14.58 17.87
C ASP A 9 -0.95 13.27 17.17
N TYR A 10 -0.12 12.83 16.22
CA TYR A 10 -0.31 11.63 15.40
C TYR A 10 0.94 10.75 15.45
N PRO A 11 1.31 10.20 16.62
CA PRO A 11 2.59 9.53 16.80
C PRO A 11 2.63 8.10 16.20
N TYR A 12 1.51 7.60 15.65
CA TYR A 12 1.41 6.24 15.14
C TYR A 12 1.38 6.24 13.61
N LEU A 13 2.55 6.34 12.98
CA LEU A 13 2.73 6.27 11.51
C LEU A 13 2.79 4.83 11.02
N TYR A 14 2.03 4.50 9.97
CA TYR A 14 2.00 3.19 9.34
C TYR A 14 2.40 3.29 7.87
N GLU A 15 3.27 2.37 7.44
CA GLU A 15 3.47 2.12 6.01
C GLU A 15 2.29 1.32 5.49
N THR A 16 1.65 1.81 4.44
CA THR A 16 0.49 1.15 3.85
C THR A 16 0.83 0.44 2.54
N HIS A 17 1.98 0.74 1.94
CA HIS A 17 2.37 0.28 0.63
C HIS A 17 3.87 -0.06 0.58
N MET A 18 4.22 -1.33 0.78
CA MET A 18 5.60 -1.81 0.65
C MET A 18 5.69 -3.21 0.06
N HIS A 19 6.83 -3.47 -0.57
CA HIS A 19 7.17 -4.67 -1.30
C HIS A 19 8.36 -5.39 -0.67
N THR A 20 8.33 -6.70 -0.76
CA THR A 20 9.36 -7.63 -0.28
C THR A 20 9.90 -8.44 -1.46
N SER A 21 11.15 -8.88 -1.35
CA SER A 21 11.79 -9.68 -2.41
C SER A 21 11.16 -11.06 -2.60
N GLU A 22 10.40 -11.55 -1.61
CA GLU A 22 9.73 -12.84 -1.64
C GLU A 22 8.53 -12.86 -2.59
N GLY A 23 7.70 -11.81 -2.57
CA GLY A 23 6.48 -11.71 -3.39
C GLY A 23 6.65 -10.86 -4.65
N SER A 24 7.45 -9.80 -4.58
CA SER A 24 7.66 -8.81 -5.64
C SER A 24 9.06 -8.91 -6.26
N LYS A 25 9.15 -9.03 -7.58
CA LYS A 25 10.42 -9.11 -8.33
C LYS A 25 11.20 -7.79 -8.31
N CYS A 26 10.50 -6.68 -8.14
CA CYS A 26 11.10 -5.37 -7.87
C CYS A 26 11.50 -5.18 -6.40
N GLY A 27 11.06 -6.05 -5.48
CA GLY A 27 11.48 -6.03 -4.09
C GLY A 27 12.97 -6.37 -3.97
N MET A 28 13.74 -5.45 -3.41
CA MET A 28 15.21 -5.56 -3.33
C MET A 28 15.69 -6.17 -2.02
N CYS A 29 14.82 -6.23 -1.00
CA CYS A 29 15.17 -6.66 0.35
C CYS A 29 14.18 -7.72 0.87
N PRO A 30 14.65 -8.69 1.67
CA PRO A 30 13.79 -9.62 2.36
C PRO A 30 12.83 -8.93 3.32
N ALA A 31 11.66 -9.54 3.52
CA ALA A 31 10.61 -9.05 4.41
C ALA A 31 11.10 -8.72 5.84
N GLU A 32 12.00 -9.54 6.38
CA GLU A 32 12.57 -9.32 7.72
C GLU A 32 13.40 -8.04 7.80
N GLU A 33 14.19 -7.74 6.75
CA GLU A 33 15.01 -6.52 6.69
C GLU A 33 14.15 -5.27 6.56
N MET A 34 13.10 -5.35 5.73
CA MET A 34 12.10 -4.30 5.57
C MET A 34 11.46 -3.95 6.92
N VAL A 35 10.92 -4.95 7.63
CA VAL A 35 10.27 -4.78 8.94
C VAL A 35 11.22 -4.18 9.97
N ARG A 36 12.48 -4.61 10.01
CA ARG A 36 13.50 -4.03 10.91
C ARG A 36 13.78 -2.56 10.58
N ALA A 37 13.90 -2.21 9.29
CA ALA A 37 14.16 -0.84 8.85
C ALA A 37 13.00 0.10 9.27
N TYR A 38 11.75 -0.31 9.06
CA TYR A 38 10.58 0.46 9.48
C TYR A 38 10.51 0.63 11.01
N LYS A 39 10.83 -0.43 11.78
CA LYS A 39 10.92 -0.34 13.24
C LYS A 39 11.99 0.65 13.70
N GLU A 40 13.17 0.63 13.09
CA GLU A 40 14.27 1.54 13.41
C GLU A 40 13.93 3.00 13.08
N ALA A 41 13.22 3.22 11.98
CA ALA A 41 12.76 4.54 11.54
C ALA A 41 11.64 5.14 12.40
N GLY A 42 11.00 4.32 13.24
CA GLY A 42 9.98 4.77 14.21
C GLY A 42 8.53 4.55 13.79
N TYR A 43 8.28 3.73 12.76
CA TYR A 43 6.92 3.38 12.37
C TYR A 43 6.22 2.54 13.47
N ALA A 44 4.91 2.73 13.57
CA ALA A 44 4.03 2.00 14.47
C ALA A 44 3.52 0.68 13.87
N GLY A 45 3.71 0.45 12.58
CA GLY A 45 3.41 -0.81 11.89
C GLY A 45 3.56 -0.68 10.37
N VAL A 46 3.40 -1.80 9.66
CA VAL A 46 3.51 -1.87 8.20
C VAL A 46 2.43 -2.78 7.60
N MET A 47 2.09 -2.56 6.33
CA MET A 47 1.25 -3.43 5.51
C MET A 47 2.11 -4.00 4.39
N VAL A 48 2.19 -5.33 4.27
CA VAL A 48 2.89 -5.98 3.16
C VAL A 48 1.94 -6.05 1.98
N THR A 49 2.32 -5.48 0.84
CA THR A 49 1.46 -5.32 -0.34
C THR A 49 2.15 -5.78 -1.61
N ASP A 50 2.77 -6.95 -1.59
CA ASP A 50 3.48 -7.50 -2.75
C ASP A 50 2.59 -7.60 -4.01
N HIS A 51 3.21 -7.54 -5.19
CA HIS A 51 2.53 -7.59 -6.48
C HIS A 51 1.92 -8.95 -6.77
N ASN A 52 0.63 -8.94 -7.12
CA ASN A 52 -0.09 -10.13 -7.57
C ASN A 52 0.43 -10.69 -8.92
N TRP A 53 -0.22 -11.75 -9.42
CA TRP A 53 0.08 -12.39 -10.71
C TRP A 53 0.05 -11.45 -11.93
N GLY A 54 -0.74 -10.37 -11.88
CA GLY A 54 -0.82 -9.35 -12.94
C GLY A 54 0.35 -8.36 -12.91
N GLY A 55 1.03 -8.24 -11.77
CA GLY A 55 2.09 -7.25 -11.55
C GLY A 55 3.49 -7.82 -11.68
N ASN A 56 4.47 -7.10 -11.14
CA ASN A 56 5.87 -7.50 -11.15
C ASN A 56 6.18 -8.57 -10.10
N THR A 57 5.43 -9.68 -10.10
CA THR A 57 5.58 -10.77 -9.12
C THR A 57 6.89 -11.54 -9.28
N ALA A 58 7.46 -11.98 -8.16
CA ALA A 58 8.60 -12.89 -8.08
C ALA A 58 8.20 -14.37 -8.21
N VAL A 59 6.91 -14.68 -8.09
CA VAL A 59 6.39 -16.06 -8.07
C VAL A 59 6.11 -16.56 -9.49
N ASP A 60 6.44 -17.83 -9.76
CA ASP A 60 6.14 -18.47 -11.04
C ASP A 60 4.62 -18.56 -11.29
N ARG A 61 4.15 -17.81 -12.29
CA ARG A 61 2.73 -17.72 -12.67
C ARG A 61 2.12 -19.06 -13.13
N ASN A 62 2.94 -20.06 -13.45
CA ASN A 62 2.45 -21.38 -13.90
C ASN A 62 2.08 -22.31 -12.75
N LEU A 63 2.34 -21.93 -11.50
CA LEU A 63 1.98 -22.74 -10.34
C LEU A 63 0.46 -22.86 -10.18
N PRO A 64 -0.04 -24.00 -9.64
CA PRO A 64 -1.41 -24.12 -9.19
C PRO A 64 -1.76 -23.02 -8.17
N TRP A 65 -3.03 -22.58 -8.16
CA TRP A 65 -3.46 -21.41 -7.38
C TRP A 65 -3.03 -21.44 -5.91
N GLU A 66 -3.31 -22.53 -5.20
CA GLU A 66 -2.96 -22.63 -3.78
C GLU A 66 -1.44 -22.62 -3.54
N GLU A 67 -0.67 -23.32 -4.39
CA GLU A 67 0.80 -23.33 -4.32
C GLU A 67 1.40 -21.96 -4.67
N TRP A 68 0.77 -21.24 -5.60
CA TRP A 68 1.14 -19.87 -5.95
C TRP A 68 0.94 -18.95 -4.75
N LEU A 69 -0.22 -19.03 -4.08
CA LEU A 69 -0.51 -18.22 -2.89
C LEU A 69 0.42 -18.53 -1.72
N ASP A 70 0.78 -19.80 -1.51
CA ASP A 70 1.73 -20.18 -0.46
C ASP A 70 3.11 -19.54 -0.66
N LYS A 71 3.56 -19.39 -1.91
CA LYS A 71 4.80 -18.68 -2.23
C LYS A 71 4.63 -17.17 -2.17
N PHE A 72 3.53 -16.67 -2.71
CA PHE A 72 3.24 -15.25 -2.77
C PHE A 72 3.18 -14.60 -1.39
N PHE A 73 2.51 -15.25 -0.43
CA PHE A 73 2.41 -14.72 0.93
C PHE A 73 3.61 -15.01 1.83
N MET A 74 4.70 -15.57 1.28
CA MET A 74 5.94 -15.80 2.05
C MET A 74 6.50 -14.48 2.61
N GLY A 75 6.46 -13.40 1.82
CA GLY A 75 6.86 -12.06 2.26
C GLY A 75 6.06 -11.58 3.46
N TYR A 76 4.73 -11.70 3.40
CA TYR A 76 3.85 -11.39 4.53
C TYR A 76 4.14 -12.26 5.76
N HIS A 77 4.27 -13.58 5.60
CA HIS A 77 4.51 -14.49 6.72
C HIS A 77 5.85 -14.22 7.42
N ASN A 78 6.92 -14.00 6.65
CA ASN A 78 8.23 -13.65 7.18
C ASN A 78 8.19 -12.30 7.90
N ALA A 79 7.58 -11.28 7.27
CA ALA A 79 7.38 -9.96 7.88
C ALA A 79 6.61 -10.09 9.20
N LYS A 80 5.51 -10.84 9.23
CA LYS A 80 4.67 -11.03 10.41
C LYS A 80 5.43 -11.71 11.55
N ALA A 81 6.18 -12.77 11.25
CA ALA A 81 6.99 -13.48 12.23
C ALA A 81 8.08 -12.58 12.84
N GLU A 82 8.78 -11.81 12.01
CA GLU A 82 9.80 -10.86 12.46
C GLU A 82 9.18 -9.70 13.23
N GLY A 83 8.06 -9.16 12.75
CA GLY A 83 7.29 -8.10 13.41
C GLY A 83 6.85 -8.49 14.81
N ASP A 84 6.30 -9.70 14.98
CA ASP A 84 5.94 -10.25 16.29
C ASP A 84 7.16 -10.35 17.21
N ARG A 85 8.33 -10.72 16.66
CA ARG A 85 9.58 -10.84 17.41
C ARG A 85 10.13 -9.49 17.89
N ILE A 86 9.96 -8.42 17.11
CA ILE A 86 10.51 -7.08 17.42
C ILE A 86 9.47 -6.07 17.92
N GLY A 87 8.21 -6.48 18.05
CA GLY A 87 7.11 -5.62 18.46
C GLY A 87 6.76 -4.56 17.41
N LEU A 88 6.65 -4.95 16.14
CA LEU A 88 6.08 -4.15 15.06
C LEU A 88 4.85 -4.88 14.48
N PRO A 89 3.63 -4.31 14.62
CA PRO A 89 2.46 -4.80 13.92
C PRO A 89 2.66 -4.88 12.41
N VAL A 90 2.34 -6.04 11.83
CA VAL A 90 2.35 -6.28 10.38
C VAL A 90 0.96 -6.71 9.95
N PHE A 91 0.40 -6.04 8.96
CA PHE A 91 -0.94 -6.33 8.43
C PHE A 91 -0.86 -6.90 7.01
N LEU A 92 -1.85 -7.73 6.70
CA LEU A 92 -1.99 -8.39 5.40
C LEU A 92 -2.62 -7.44 4.38
N GLY A 93 -2.00 -7.36 3.20
CA GLY A 93 -2.58 -6.80 1.99
C GLY A 93 -1.94 -7.42 0.75
N TYR A 94 -2.27 -6.89 -0.42
CA TYR A 94 -1.51 -7.08 -1.65
C TYR A 94 -1.75 -5.91 -2.61
N GLU A 95 -0.83 -5.70 -3.55
CA GLU A 95 -1.05 -4.79 -4.68
C GLU A 95 -1.55 -5.62 -5.87
N ALA A 96 -2.80 -5.36 -6.26
CA ALA A 96 -3.40 -5.93 -7.44
C ALA A 96 -3.07 -5.07 -8.65
N THR A 97 -2.14 -5.54 -9.48
CA THR A 97 -1.94 -4.96 -10.80
C THR A 97 -2.96 -5.57 -11.75
N GLN A 98 -3.78 -4.71 -12.34
CA GLN A 98 -4.84 -5.05 -13.28
C GLN A 98 -4.61 -4.33 -14.61
N GLY A 99 -4.84 -5.03 -15.71
CA GLY A 99 -4.59 -4.49 -17.06
C GLY A 99 -3.13 -4.09 -17.30
N CYS A 100 -2.91 -3.07 -18.15
CA CYS A 100 -1.58 -2.52 -18.47
C CYS A 100 -1.03 -1.60 -17.36
N GLY A 101 -0.97 -2.08 -16.12
CA GLY A 101 -0.30 -1.36 -15.02
C GLY A 101 -1.17 -0.48 -14.13
N HIS A 102 -2.46 -0.78 -13.97
CA HIS A 102 -3.31 -0.10 -12.99
C HIS A 102 -3.30 -0.84 -11.66
N ASP A 103 -2.84 -0.17 -10.61
CA ASP A 103 -2.59 -0.80 -9.33
C ASP A 103 -3.65 -0.45 -8.27
N PHE A 104 -3.97 -1.45 -7.43
CA PHE A 104 -4.91 -1.32 -6.33
C PHE A 104 -4.36 -1.99 -5.07
N LEU A 105 -4.38 -1.29 -3.94
CA LEU A 105 -4.06 -1.89 -2.64
C LEU A 105 -5.31 -2.55 -2.07
N ILE A 106 -5.18 -3.84 -1.76
CA ILE A 106 -6.29 -4.68 -1.31
C ILE A 106 -6.07 -5.08 0.15
N TYR A 107 -7.09 -4.86 0.97
CA TYR A 107 -7.07 -5.17 2.41
C TYR A 107 -8.35 -5.88 2.86
N GLY A 108 -8.31 -6.49 4.05
CA GLY A 108 -9.49 -7.02 4.73
C GLY A 108 -9.96 -8.40 4.28
N PHE A 109 -9.07 -9.20 3.69
CA PHE A 109 -9.31 -10.59 3.35
C PHE A 109 -8.42 -11.52 4.19
N THR A 110 -8.65 -12.83 4.08
CA THR A 110 -7.75 -13.84 4.67
C THR A 110 -7.13 -14.69 3.56
N ILE A 111 -5.93 -15.21 3.79
CA ILE A 111 -5.26 -16.12 2.83
C ILE A 111 -6.14 -17.36 2.56
N ASP A 112 -6.79 -17.91 3.59
CA ASP A 112 -7.72 -19.04 3.45
C ASP A 112 -8.95 -18.72 2.61
N TRP A 113 -9.45 -17.49 2.69
CA TRP A 113 -10.49 -17.03 1.78
C TRP A 113 -9.95 -16.96 0.35
N MET A 114 -8.80 -16.32 0.14
CA MET A 114 -8.21 -16.16 -1.20
C MET A 114 -7.92 -17.50 -1.89
N LYS A 115 -7.46 -18.51 -1.14
CA LYS A 115 -7.28 -19.89 -1.63
C LYS A 115 -8.56 -20.50 -2.22
N LYS A 116 -9.72 -20.15 -1.66
CA LYS A 116 -11.04 -20.65 -2.10
C LYS A 116 -11.66 -19.86 -3.25
N HIS A 117 -11.03 -18.75 -3.67
CA HIS A 117 -11.56 -17.85 -4.70
C HIS A 117 -10.56 -17.71 -5.87
N PRO A 118 -10.24 -18.79 -6.61
CA PRO A 118 -9.34 -18.75 -7.76
C PRO A 118 -9.83 -17.83 -8.89
N GLU A 119 -11.13 -17.53 -8.94
CA GLU A 119 -11.73 -16.57 -9.88
C GLU A 119 -11.12 -15.17 -9.77
N LEU A 120 -10.52 -14.80 -8.62
CA LEU A 120 -9.76 -13.55 -8.48
C LEU A 120 -8.70 -13.39 -9.55
N ARG A 121 -8.09 -14.50 -10.00
CA ARG A 121 -7.00 -14.48 -10.97
C ARG A 121 -7.40 -13.88 -12.31
N GLU A 122 -8.65 -14.09 -12.70
CA GLU A 122 -9.21 -13.66 -13.99
C GLU A 122 -10.20 -12.50 -13.83
N ALA A 123 -10.47 -12.07 -12.59
CA ALA A 123 -11.38 -10.98 -12.30
C ALA A 123 -10.82 -9.66 -12.85
N GLY A 124 -11.63 -8.96 -13.65
CA GLY A 124 -11.36 -7.58 -14.02
C GLY A 124 -11.54 -6.64 -12.84
N ILE A 125 -11.28 -5.35 -13.05
CA ILE A 125 -11.36 -4.33 -11.99
C ILE A 125 -12.74 -4.31 -11.30
N PRO A 126 -13.88 -4.33 -12.02
CA PRO A 126 -15.20 -4.37 -11.38
C PRO A 126 -15.43 -5.67 -10.59
N GLU A 127 -15.09 -6.83 -11.17
CA GLU A 127 -15.31 -8.12 -10.50
C GLU A 127 -14.41 -8.27 -9.26
N GLN A 128 -13.16 -7.80 -9.31
CA GLN A 128 -12.26 -7.77 -8.17
C GLN A 128 -12.85 -6.94 -7.04
N TYR A 129 -13.34 -5.73 -7.36
CA TYR A 129 -13.95 -4.85 -6.37
C TYR A 129 -15.11 -5.54 -5.64
N GLU A 130 -16.03 -6.15 -6.38
CA GLU A 130 -17.18 -6.89 -5.82
C GLU A 130 -16.75 -8.10 -4.97
N LEU A 131 -15.75 -8.88 -5.43
CA LEU A 131 -15.23 -10.03 -4.69
C LEU A 131 -14.62 -9.60 -3.35
N ILE A 132 -13.80 -8.55 -3.35
CA ILE A 132 -13.18 -8.01 -2.12
C ILE A 132 -14.26 -7.43 -1.19
N HIS A 133 -15.26 -6.74 -1.73
CA HIS A 133 -16.37 -6.19 -0.96
C HIS A 133 -17.24 -7.29 -0.32
N SER A 134 -17.40 -8.44 -0.98
CA SER A 134 -18.18 -9.57 -0.47
C SER A 134 -17.66 -10.12 0.87
N VAL A 135 -16.39 -9.85 1.21
CA VAL A 135 -15.77 -10.20 2.49
C VAL A 135 -15.53 -9.01 3.42
N GLY A 136 -16.07 -7.85 3.09
CA GLY A 136 -15.88 -6.62 3.87
C GLY A 136 -14.51 -5.98 3.68
N GLY A 137 -13.78 -6.35 2.63
CA GLY A 137 -12.47 -5.82 2.30
C GLY A 137 -12.51 -4.35 1.85
N MET A 138 -11.36 -3.83 1.46
CA MET A 138 -11.19 -2.46 0.99
C MET A 138 -10.25 -2.44 -0.21
N VAL A 139 -10.59 -1.62 -1.21
CA VAL A 139 -9.82 -1.39 -2.43
C VAL A 139 -9.39 0.07 -2.47
N ILE A 140 -8.08 0.33 -2.52
CA ILE A 140 -7.53 1.67 -2.72
C ILE A 140 -6.91 1.75 -4.10
N ASN A 141 -7.25 2.75 -4.92
CA ASN A 141 -6.55 2.97 -6.18
C ASN A 141 -5.15 3.53 -5.88
N ALA A 142 -4.11 2.71 -6.11
CA ALA A 142 -2.73 3.04 -5.83
C ALA A 142 -2.18 3.97 -6.90
N HIS A 143 -1.42 4.99 -6.49
CA HIS A 143 -0.70 5.95 -7.36
C HIS A 143 -1.34 6.19 -8.75
N PRO A 144 -2.63 6.63 -8.81
CA PRO A 144 -3.49 6.49 -10.00
C PRO A 144 -3.06 7.30 -11.23
N TYR A 145 -2.07 8.18 -11.07
CA TYR A 145 -1.54 9.04 -12.13
C TYR A 145 -0.10 8.72 -12.52
N ARG A 146 0.44 7.58 -12.08
CA ARG A 146 1.77 7.11 -12.50
C ARG A 146 1.84 6.97 -14.02
N GLU A 147 2.88 7.55 -14.61
CA GLU A 147 3.24 7.31 -16.00
C GLU A 147 4.50 6.46 -16.04
N ALA A 148 4.47 5.36 -16.80
CA ALA A 148 5.60 4.45 -16.98
C ALA A 148 5.57 3.84 -18.39
N ASP A 149 6.68 3.28 -18.83
CA ASP A 149 6.83 2.71 -20.18
C ASP A 149 5.94 1.49 -20.45
N TYR A 150 5.46 0.83 -19.40
CA TYR A 150 4.50 -0.28 -19.46
C TYR A 150 3.03 0.14 -19.31
N ILE A 151 2.75 1.44 -19.14
CA ILE A 151 1.40 2.00 -19.01
C ILE A 151 1.03 2.69 -20.31
N ASP A 152 0.09 2.11 -21.06
CA ASP A 152 -0.36 2.66 -22.34
C ASP A 152 -1.13 3.98 -22.18
N GLU A 153 -1.98 4.06 -21.14
CA GLU A 153 -2.81 5.23 -20.84
C GLU A 153 -3.06 5.33 -19.33
N VAL A 154 -3.09 6.55 -18.80
CA VAL A 154 -3.45 6.82 -17.41
C VAL A 154 -4.99 6.87 -17.31
N LEU A 155 -5.57 5.79 -16.78
CA LEU A 155 -7.00 5.67 -16.50
C LEU A 155 -7.22 5.61 -15.00
N THR A 156 -8.25 6.32 -14.53
CA THR A 156 -8.69 6.25 -13.13
C THR A 156 -9.88 5.30 -13.01
N PHE A 157 -10.00 4.65 -11.86
CA PHE A 157 -11.04 3.67 -11.56
C PHE A 157 -11.71 3.99 -10.22
N GLU A 158 -11.94 5.27 -9.95
CA GLU A 158 -12.48 5.77 -8.69
C GLU A 158 -13.84 5.15 -8.32
N GLN A 159 -14.64 4.72 -9.30
CA GLN A 159 -15.92 4.05 -9.09
C GLN A 159 -15.78 2.60 -8.60
N TYR A 160 -14.58 2.02 -8.68
CA TYR A 160 -14.23 0.68 -8.22
C TYR A 160 -13.15 0.74 -7.13
N ALA A 161 -13.13 1.82 -6.35
CA ALA A 161 -12.24 1.99 -5.21
C ALA A 161 -13.00 2.62 -4.03
N ASP A 162 -12.65 2.19 -2.82
CA ASP A 162 -13.12 2.79 -1.57
C ASP A 162 -12.34 4.05 -1.19
N GLY A 163 -11.18 4.27 -1.81
CA GLY A 163 -10.29 5.37 -1.51
C GLY A 163 -9.16 5.50 -2.53
N ILE A 164 -8.40 6.58 -2.43
CA ILE A 164 -7.30 6.90 -3.36
C ILE A 164 -6.00 7.05 -2.56
N GLU A 165 -4.91 6.46 -3.05
CA GLU A 165 -3.57 6.80 -2.56
C GLU A 165 -3.22 8.22 -3.04
N MET A 166 -3.50 9.22 -2.20
CA MET A 166 -3.26 10.63 -2.52
C MET A 166 -1.76 10.94 -2.58
N PHE A 167 -0.97 10.29 -1.73
CA PHE A 167 0.46 10.51 -1.64
C PHE A 167 1.21 9.20 -1.71
N ASN A 168 1.99 9.06 -2.77
CA ASN A 168 3.01 8.04 -2.88
C ASN A 168 4.38 8.72 -2.70
N ALA A 169 5.12 8.36 -1.66
CA ALA A 169 6.43 8.96 -1.39
C ALA A 169 7.43 8.66 -2.50
N GLY A 170 7.31 7.53 -3.21
CA GLY A 170 8.16 7.16 -4.34
C GLY A 170 8.10 8.13 -5.52
N HIS A 171 7.07 8.98 -5.60
CA HIS A 171 6.97 10.03 -6.62
C HIS A 171 7.88 11.23 -6.37
N LEU A 172 8.50 11.33 -5.19
CA LEU A 172 9.41 12.43 -4.86
C LEU A 172 10.87 12.08 -5.20
N PRO A 173 11.71 13.09 -5.50
CA PRO A 173 13.10 12.84 -5.88
C PRO A 173 13.99 12.51 -4.66
N HIS A 174 14.24 11.23 -4.38
CA HIS A 174 15.02 10.80 -3.19
C HIS A 174 16.55 10.90 -3.30
N ARG A 175 17.05 11.36 -4.44
CA ARG A 175 18.48 11.63 -4.67
C ARG A 175 18.65 12.78 -5.64
N GLU A 176 19.82 13.43 -5.60
CA GLU A 176 20.15 14.50 -6.53
C GLU A 176 20.04 14.01 -7.99
N GLY A 177 19.32 14.77 -8.81
CA GLY A 177 19.07 14.44 -10.22
C GLY A 177 17.99 13.38 -10.47
N ALA A 178 17.30 12.87 -9.45
CA ALA A 178 16.08 12.08 -9.65
C ALA A 178 14.95 12.95 -10.21
N ALA A 179 14.08 12.35 -11.03
CA ALA A 179 12.90 13.02 -11.54
C ALA A 179 11.92 13.31 -10.39
N ASP A 180 11.24 14.46 -10.48
CA ASP A 180 10.18 14.85 -9.57
C ASP A 180 8.84 14.58 -10.23
N HIS A 181 8.06 13.70 -9.61
CA HIS A 181 6.74 13.29 -10.06
C HIS A 181 5.64 13.69 -9.08
N SER A 182 5.89 14.66 -8.19
CA SER A 182 4.91 15.17 -7.21
C SER A 182 3.57 15.61 -7.83
N ILE A 183 3.57 16.03 -9.11
CA ILE A 183 2.34 16.35 -9.85
C ILE A 183 1.34 15.18 -9.91
N TRP A 184 1.80 13.92 -9.84
CA TRP A 184 0.92 12.76 -9.78
C TRP A 184 0.17 12.68 -8.45
N ASN A 185 0.81 13.06 -7.34
CA ASN A 185 0.15 13.17 -6.03
C ASN A 185 -0.88 14.31 -6.04
N GLU A 186 -0.56 15.47 -6.62
CA GLU A 186 -1.51 16.59 -6.74
C GLU A 186 -2.77 16.20 -7.52
N LYS A 187 -2.62 15.46 -8.62
CA LYS A 187 -3.74 14.92 -9.39
C LYS A 187 -4.55 13.90 -8.57
N ALA A 188 -3.89 13.02 -7.81
CA ALA A 188 -4.56 12.04 -6.95
C ALA A 188 -5.38 12.70 -5.82
N VAL A 189 -4.85 13.75 -5.19
CA VAL A 189 -5.58 14.59 -4.22
C VAL A 189 -6.83 15.19 -4.85
N LYS A 190 -6.73 15.72 -6.08
CA LYS A 190 -7.88 16.26 -6.80
C LYS A 190 -8.93 15.16 -7.10
N LEU A 191 -8.51 14.01 -7.61
CA LEU A 191 -9.39 12.88 -7.92
C LEU A 191 -10.20 12.43 -6.69
N ALA A 192 -9.52 12.28 -5.55
CA ALA A 192 -10.14 11.87 -4.30
C ALA A 192 -11.18 12.90 -3.81
N ASN A 193 -10.82 14.19 -3.82
CA ASN A 193 -11.70 15.26 -3.36
C ASN A 193 -12.90 15.49 -4.30
N ASP A 194 -12.70 15.44 -5.62
CA ASP A 194 -13.77 15.59 -6.61
C ASP A 194 -14.84 14.48 -6.48
N ASN A 195 -14.44 13.29 -6.01
CA ASN A 195 -15.32 12.14 -5.82
C ASN A 195 -15.72 11.90 -4.35
N ASN A 196 -15.30 12.76 -3.43
CA ASN A 196 -15.47 12.60 -1.98
C ASN A 196 -15.03 11.21 -1.46
N LEU A 197 -13.92 10.70 -1.99
CA LEU A 197 -13.28 9.47 -1.52
C LEU A 197 -12.24 9.81 -0.44
N PRO A 198 -12.05 8.94 0.58
CA PRO A 198 -10.99 9.09 1.55
C PRO A 198 -9.61 8.91 0.90
N GLY A 199 -8.64 9.67 1.41
CA GLY A 199 -7.24 9.57 1.01
C GLY A 199 -6.44 8.64 1.90
N THR A 200 -5.46 7.94 1.30
CA THR A 200 -4.39 7.24 2.00
C THR A 200 -3.03 7.74 1.50
N ALA A 201 -1.96 7.34 2.20
CA ALA A 201 -0.60 7.59 1.77
C ALA A 201 0.31 6.43 2.16
N GLY A 202 1.22 6.08 1.26
CA GLY A 202 2.23 5.03 1.38
C GLY A 202 3.50 5.43 0.66
N SER A 203 4.51 4.56 0.66
CA SER A 203 5.77 4.87 -0.02
C SER A 203 6.08 4.08 -1.28
N ASP A 204 5.34 2.99 -1.52
CA ASP A 204 5.66 2.02 -2.58
C ASP A 204 7.13 1.59 -2.46
N GLN A 205 7.50 1.21 -1.24
CA GLN A 205 8.89 0.92 -0.88
C GLN A 205 9.33 -0.42 -1.42
N HIS A 206 10.52 -0.44 -2.02
CA HIS A 206 11.13 -1.64 -2.57
C HIS A 206 12.45 -2.02 -1.91
N SER A 207 12.98 -1.20 -1.00
CA SER A 207 14.25 -1.42 -0.31
C SER A 207 14.24 -0.89 1.13
N THR A 208 15.28 -1.16 1.90
CA THR A 208 15.45 -0.57 3.23
C THR A 208 15.83 0.93 3.22
N SER A 209 15.97 1.55 2.04
CA SER A 209 16.20 3.00 1.91
C SER A 209 14.86 3.73 1.97
N LEU A 210 14.34 3.91 3.19
CA LEU A 210 12.98 4.39 3.43
C LEU A 210 12.73 5.82 2.90
N PHE A 211 11.65 5.97 2.13
CA PHE A 211 11.20 7.26 1.59
C PHE A 211 10.37 8.07 2.58
N GLY A 212 9.75 7.43 3.58
CA GLY A 212 9.04 8.09 4.67
C GLY A 212 7.54 8.29 4.50
N GLY A 213 6.93 7.73 3.46
CA GLY A 213 5.48 7.79 3.23
C GLY A 213 4.67 6.98 4.24
N GLY A 214 3.39 7.33 4.40
CA GLY A 214 2.47 6.57 5.25
C GLY A 214 1.27 7.35 5.76
N THR A 215 0.43 6.66 6.52
CA THR A 215 -0.76 7.20 7.18
C THR A 215 -0.57 7.16 8.69
N ALA A 216 -0.82 8.27 9.39
CA ALA A 216 -0.63 8.36 10.84
C ALA A 216 -1.91 8.66 11.62
N PHE A 217 -1.99 8.09 12.81
CA PHE A 217 -3.15 8.17 13.69
C PHE A 217 -2.78 8.69 15.09
N ARG A 218 -3.79 9.19 15.81
CA ARG A 218 -3.67 9.58 17.22
C ARG A 218 -3.53 8.39 18.17
N THR A 219 -4.09 7.25 17.80
CA THR A 219 -4.06 5.99 18.58
C THR A 219 -3.62 4.85 17.68
N PRO A 220 -2.94 3.81 18.23
CA PRO A 220 -2.44 2.72 17.41
C PRO A 220 -3.60 1.95 16.78
N LEU A 221 -3.34 1.41 15.59
CA LEU A 221 -4.23 0.45 14.94
C LEU A 221 -4.30 -0.85 15.72
N ARG A 222 -5.51 -1.39 15.85
CA ARG A 222 -5.78 -2.66 16.54
C ARG A 222 -5.79 -3.85 15.58
N SER A 223 -6.18 -3.62 14.33
CA SER A 223 -6.26 -4.63 13.27
C SER A 223 -6.31 -3.95 11.90
N ILE A 224 -6.32 -4.73 10.81
CA ILE A 224 -6.53 -4.18 9.47
C ILE A 224 -7.96 -3.64 9.31
N GLU A 225 -8.95 -4.23 9.98
CA GLU A 225 -10.33 -3.74 10.00
C GLU A 225 -10.45 -2.40 10.71
N ASP A 226 -9.66 -2.17 11.78
CA ASP A 226 -9.57 -0.85 12.42
C ASP A 226 -9.05 0.21 11.43
N TYR A 227 -8.00 -0.12 10.67
CA TYR A 227 -7.51 0.76 9.60
C TYR A 227 -8.61 1.06 8.56
N MET A 228 -9.22 0.01 8.00
CA MET A 228 -10.27 0.17 6.98
C MET A 228 -11.43 1.04 7.50
N ASN A 229 -11.89 0.80 8.72
CA ASN A 229 -12.98 1.59 9.31
C ASN A 229 -12.60 3.06 9.48
N ARG A 230 -11.38 3.37 9.94
CA ARG A 230 -10.93 4.76 10.10
C ARG A 230 -10.84 5.50 8.78
N ILE A 231 -10.34 4.85 7.73
CA ILE A 231 -10.26 5.42 6.38
C ILE A 231 -11.66 5.64 5.80
N LYS A 232 -12.49 4.59 5.73
CA LYS A 232 -13.85 4.66 5.13
C LYS A 232 -14.76 5.68 5.82
N ASN A 233 -14.60 5.89 7.13
CA ASN A 233 -15.42 6.83 7.90
C ASN A 233 -14.82 8.26 7.96
N HIS A 234 -13.73 8.55 7.25
CA HIS A 234 -13.02 9.83 7.33
C HIS A 234 -12.70 10.25 8.77
N GLU A 235 -12.23 9.30 9.59
CA GLU A 235 -11.81 9.60 10.95
C GLU A 235 -10.59 10.55 10.96
N ASP A 236 -10.18 10.96 12.17
CA ASP A 236 -9.06 11.87 12.36
C ASP A 236 -7.71 11.15 12.17
N TYR A 237 -7.12 11.33 10.98
CA TYR A 237 -5.80 10.85 10.59
C TYR A 237 -5.11 11.85 9.66
N VAL A 238 -3.79 11.70 9.51
CA VAL A 238 -2.95 12.55 8.67
C VAL A 238 -2.10 11.70 7.73
N LEU A 239 -1.71 12.29 6.63
CA LEU A 239 -0.95 11.65 5.56
C LEU A 239 0.45 12.25 5.48
N THR A 240 1.43 11.48 5.05
CA THR A 240 2.77 12.00 4.74
C THR A 240 3.30 11.37 3.45
N ASP A 241 3.93 12.20 2.63
CA ASP A 241 4.69 11.80 1.44
C ASP A 241 6.18 11.58 1.77
N GLY A 242 6.54 11.59 3.06
CA GLY A 242 7.91 11.51 3.56
C GLY A 242 8.64 12.85 3.67
N ARG A 243 8.08 13.94 3.16
CA ARG A 243 8.63 15.30 3.27
C ARG A 243 7.71 16.25 4.02
N HIS A 244 6.43 16.21 3.70
CA HIS A 244 5.40 17.07 4.25
C HIS A 244 4.31 16.21 4.88
N TRP A 245 3.57 16.84 5.79
CA TRP A 245 2.37 16.26 6.37
C TRP A 245 1.13 16.93 5.82
N TYR A 246 0.06 16.17 5.70
CA TYR A 246 -1.22 16.60 5.16
C TYR A 246 -2.37 16.13 6.06
N ASP A 247 -3.47 16.85 6.07
CA ASP A 247 -4.73 16.32 6.59
C ASP A 247 -5.29 15.20 5.69
N ASN A 248 -6.38 14.54 6.11
CA ASN A 248 -7.01 13.46 5.35
C ASN A 248 -7.72 13.91 4.05
N ARG A 249 -7.65 15.21 3.71
CA ARG A 249 -8.12 15.80 2.44
C ARG A 249 -6.98 16.27 1.56
N GLY A 250 -5.72 16.11 1.99
CA GLY A 250 -4.54 16.48 1.23
C GLY A 250 -4.11 17.94 1.38
N HIS A 251 -4.63 18.69 2.37
CA HIS A 251 -4.11 20.02 2.67
C HIS A 251 -2.84 19.91 3.53
N MET A 252 -1.77 20.57 3.13
CA MET A 252 -0.51 20.56 3.85
C MET A 252 -0.66 21.20 5.24
N ILE A 253 -0.14 20.54 6.27
CA ILE A 253 -0.17 20.97 7.68
C ILE A 253 1.22 21.12 8.31
N LYS A 254 2.27 20.55 7.71
CA LYS A 254 3.68 20.73 8.12
C LYS A 254 4.63 20.45 6.96
#